data_AF-A0A4Y2TDQ2-F1
#
_entry.id   AF-A0A4Y2TDQ2-F1
#
_cell.length_a   1.000
_cell.length_b   1.000
_cell.length_c   1.000
_cell.angle_alpha   90.00
_cell.angle_beta   90.00
_cell.angle_gamma   90.00
#
_symmetry.space_group_name_H-M   'P 1'
#
loop_
_entity.id
_entity.type
_entity.pdbx_description
1 polymer ?
#
loop_
_entity_poly.entity_id
_entity_poly.type
_entity_poly.pdbx_seq_one_letter_code
_entity_poly.pdbx_strand_id
1 'polypeptide(L)'
;MGEQTPSDRTPLDVFTDGSKIGDQSGSAFCAMENEIIIKTWKDKLSPANKIFQVETLALNATIEWANTANKEVTICSDSESGLQTLKSFSVSSGGK
;
A
#
# COMPACT_ATOMS: atom_id res chain seq x y z
N MET A 1 -24.08 -21.53 17.07
CA MET A 1 -23.75 -20.08 17.03
C MET A 1 -22.26 -20.02 17.26
N GLY A 2 -21.48 -19.68 16.22
CA GLY A 2 -20.04 -19.50 16.38
C GLY A 2 -19.80 -18.14 17.00
N GLU A 3 -19.14 -18.10 18.15
CA GLU A 3 -18.63 -16.87 18.74
C GLU A 3 -17.59 -16.28 17.78
N GLN A 4 -17.98 -15.23 17.06
CA GLN A 4 -17.01 -14.33 16.45
C GLN A 4 -16.50 -13.45 17.58
N THR A 5 -15.31 -13.76 18.07
CA THR A 5 -14.55 -12.88 18.93
C THR A 5 -14.34 -11.55 18.20
N PRO A 6 -14.66 -10.38 18.80
CA PRO A 6 -14.21 -9.11 18.26
C PRO A 6 -12.69 -9.19 18.17
N SER A 7 -12.14 -9.01 16.97
CA SER A 7 -10.70 -8.94 16.81
C SER A 7 -10.23 -7.73 17.60
N ASP A 8 -9.56 -7.91 18.76
CA ASP A 8 -8.87 -6.87 19.55
C ASP A 8 -7.69 -6.24 18.76
N ARG A 9 -7.68 -6.38 17.43
CA ARG A 9 -6.65 -5.87 16.54
C ARG A 9 -7.00 -4.44 16.22
N THR A 10 -6.12 -3.53 16.63
CA THR A 10 -6.13 -2.15 16.17
C THR A 10 -5.93 -2.16 14.66
N PRO A 11 -6.87 -1.60 13.87
CA PRO A 11 -6.71 -1.57 12.42
C PRO A 11 -5.44 -0.80 12.06
N LEU A 12 -4.62 -1.42 11.22
CA LEU A 12 -3.40 -0.83 10.68
C LEU A 12 -3.67 -0.45 9.23
N ASP A 13 -3.96 0.83 9.02
CA ASP A 13 -4.29 1.38 7.71
C ASP A 13 -3.05 2.00 7.08
N VAL A 14 -2.79 1.67 5.82
CA VAL A 14 -1.72 2.28 5.03
C VAL A 14 -2.32 3.04 3.88
N PHE A 15 -1.94 4.30 3.77
CA PHE A 15 -2.32 5.19 2.69
C PHE A 15 -1.15 5.34 1.75
N THR A 16 -1.39 5.16 0.45
CA THR A 16 -0.39 5.39 -0.60
C THR A 16 -0.78 6.57 -1.45
N ASP A 17 0.19 7.34 -1.91
CA ASP A 17 -0.04 8.41 -2.88
C ASP A 17 1.12 8.46 -3.89
N GLY A 18 0.79 8.79 -5.14
CA GLY A 18 1.72 9.00 -6.23
C GLY A 18 1.41 10.34 -6.89
N SER A 19 2.37 11.25 -6.92
CA SER A 19 2.17 12.59 -7.46
C SER A 19 3.08 12.85 -8.66
N LYS A 20 2.55 13.59 -9.64
CA LYS A 20 3.32 14.14 -10.74
C LYS A 20 2.86 15.56 -11.07
N ILE A 21 3.79 16.51 -11.01
CA ILE A 21 3.55 17.92 -11.32
C ILE A 21 4.71 18.44 -12.18
N GLY A 22 4.43 18.72 -13.45
CA GLY A 22 5.46 19.09 -14.42
C GLY A 22 6.59 18.05 -14.46
N ASP A 23 7.81 18.52 -14.21
CA ASP A 23 9.02 17.67 -14.16
C ASP A 23 9.29 17.05 -12.79
N GLN A 24 8.37 17.20 -11.83
CA GLN A 24 8.50 16.59 -10.51
C GLN A 24 7.58 15.39 -10.40
N SER A 25 8.14 14.28 -9.90
CA SER A 25 7.43 13.03 -9.67
C SER A 25 7.81 12.50 -8.29
N GLY A 26 6.85 11.98 -7.54
CA GLY A 26 7.10 11.45 -6.20
C GLY A 26 6.10 10.36 -5.82
N SER A 27 6.53 9.51 -4.90
CA SER A 27 5.72 8.43 -4.32
C SER A 27 5.85 8.48 -2.81
N ALA A 28 4.78 8.16 -2.10
CA ALA A 28 4.81 8.07 -0.65
C ALA A 28 3.81 7.05 -0.14
N PHE A 29 4.08 6.54 1.06
CA PHE A 29 3.06 5.88 1.87
C PHE A 29 3.16 6.31 3.34
N CYS A 30 2.05 6.19 4.05
CA CYS A 30 1.93 6.42 5.47
C CYS A 30 1.10 5.30 6.11
N ALA A 31 1.65 4.63 7.13
CA ALA A 31 0.93 3.66 7.94
C ALA A 31 0.47 4.31 9.25
N MET A 32 -0.80 4.12 9.58
CA MET A 32 -1.44 4.66 10.78
C MET A 32 -2.06 3.53 11.61
N GLU A 33 -1.85 3.60 12.91
CA GLU A 33 -2.48 2.72 13.90
C GLU A 33 -3.12 3.61 14.97
N ASN A 34 -4.44 3.49 15.19
CA ASN A 34 -5.20 4.35 16.10
C ASN A 34 -4.96 5.86 15.87
N GLU A 35 -5.04 6.30 14.61
CA GLU A 35 -4.83 7.69 14.21
C GLU A 35 -3.38 8.22 14.44
N ILE A 36 -2.45 7.35 14.84
CA ILE A 36 -1.03 7.67 15.01
C ILE A 36 -0.23 7.12 13.83
N ILE A 37 0.56 7.99 13.20
CA ILE A 37 1.49 7.60 12.14
C ILE A 37 2.63 6.77 12.77
N ILE A 38 2.72 5.49 12.40
CA ILE A 38 3.76 4.57 12.89
C ILE A 38 4.89 4.37 11.87
N LYS A 39 4.62 4.60 10.59
CA LYS A 39 5.61 4.45 9.52
C LYS A 39 5.29 5.41 8.38
N THR A 40 6.34 5.96 7.81
CA THR A 40 6.27 6.69 6.55
C THR A 40 7.39 6.24 5.63
N TRP A 41 7.13 6.34 4.33
CA TRP A 41 8.14 6.21 3.29
C TRP A 41 7.83 7.22 2.19
N LYS A 42 8.86 7.75 1.56
CA LYS A 42 8.73 8.62 0.40
C LYS A 42 9.95 8.50 -0.49
N ASP A 43 9.73 8.64 -1.78
CA ASP A 43 10.81 8.68 -2.76
C ASP A 43 10.52 9.69 -3.86
N LYS A 44 11.58 10.26 -4.43
CA LYS A 44 11.53 11.20 -5.53
C LYS A 44 11.96 10.49 -6.80
N LEU A 45 11.10 10.49 -7.80
CA LEU A 45 11.33 9.77 -9.05
C LEU A 45 11.79 10.73 -10.15
N SER A 46 12.29 10.15 -11.23
CA SER A 46 12.69 10.92 -12.42
C SER A 46 11.48 11.67 -13.01
N PRO A 47 11.70 12.85 -13.61
CA PRO A 47 10.70 13.52 -14.43
C PRO A 47 10.12 12.62 -15.53
N ALA A 48 10.89 11.63 -16.01
CA ALA A 48 10.47 10.71 -17.05
C ALA A 48 9.43 9.67 -16.59
N ASN A 49 9.31 9.41 -15.28
CA ASN A 49 8.38 8.41 -14.77
C ASN A 49 6.93 8.82 -14.99
N LYS A 50 6.09 7.84 -15.36
CA LYS A 50 4.64 8.03 -15.53
C LYS A 50 3.92 7.95 -14.19
N ILE A 51 2.70 8.52 -14.12
CA ILE A 51 1.88 8.50 -12.89
C ILE A 51 1.67 7.07 -12.38
N PHE A 52 1.38 6.14 -13.28
CA PHE A 52 1.23 4.72 -12.92
C PHE A 52 2.50 4.10 -12.28
N GLN A 53 3.69 4.50 -12.73
CA GLN A 53 4.95 4.00 -12.17
C GLN A 53 5.21 4.56 -10.77
N VAL A 54 4.85 5.82 -10.51
CA VAL A 54 4.99 6.40 -9.16
C VAL A 54 4.00 5.76 -8.18
N GLU A 55 2.75 5.55 -8.59
CA GLU A 55 1.74 4.87 -7.76
C GLU A 55 2.14 3.41 -7.46
N THR A 56 2.64 2.70 -8.48
CA THR A 56 3.14 1.32 -8.32
C THR A 56 4.31 1.25 -7.36
N LEU A 57 5.21 2.24 -7.36
CA LEU A 57 6.34 2.26 -6.44
C LEU A 57 5.88 2.43 -4.97
N ALA A 58 4.90 3.29 -4.71
CA ALA A 58 4.32 3.46 -3.38
C ALA A 58 3.69 2.15 -2.87
N LEU A 59 3.00 1.43 -3.74
CA LEU A 59 2.43 0.12 -3.42
C LEU A 59 3.51 -0.93 -3.16
N ASN A 60 4.55 -1.01 -3.99
CA ASN A 60 5.64 -1.96 -3.78
C ASN A 60 6.32 -1.74 -2.42
N ALA A 61 6.64 -0.48 -2.09
CA ALA A 61 7.22 -0.12 -0.79
C ALA A 61 6.29 -0.46 0.38
N THR A 62 4.97 -0.30 0.17
CA THR A 62 3.96 -0.68 1.17
C THR A 62 3.94 -2.20 1.39
N ILE A 63 3.97 -3.00 0.32
CA ILE A 63 3.98 -4.47 0.41
C ILE A 63 5.25 -4.96 1.11
N GLU A 64 6.41 -4.43 0.73
CA GLU A 64 7.69 -4.76 1.36
C GLU A 64 7.67 -4.49 2.87
N TRP A 65 7.11 -3.34 3.27
CA TRP A 65 6.95 -3.03 4.68
C TRP A 65 5.90 -3.91 5.38
N ALA A 66 4.73 -4.12 4.75
CA ALA A 66 3.65 -4.93 5.31
C ALA A 66 4.09 -6.37 5.57
N ASN A 67 4.94 -6.94 4.70
CA ASN A 67 5.56 -8.26 4.90
C ASN A 67 6.42 -8.35 6.16
N THR A 68 6.89 -7.22 6.71
CA THR A 68 7.65 -7.16 7.97
C THR A 68 6.80 -6.79 9.18
N ALA A 69 5.58 -6.29 8.98
CA ALA A 69 4.74 -5.73 10.04
C ALA A 69 4.14 -6.80 10.97
N ASN A 70 4.18 -8.08 10.60
CA ASN A 70 3.60 -9.22 11.35
C ASN A 70 2.14 -8.97 11.83
N LYS A 71 1.42 -8.13 11.10
CA LYS A 71 0.05 -7.69 11.38
C LYS A 71 -0.73 -7.70 10.08
N GLU A 72 -2.05 -7.80 10.20
CA GLU A 72 -2.94 -7.54 9.07
C GLU A 72 -2.89 -6.04 8.73
N VAL A 73 -2.74 -5.71 7.45
CA VAL A 73 -2.60 -4.35 6.95
C VAL A 73 -3.67 -4.09 5.92
N THR A 74 -4.42 -3.00 6.09
CA THR A 74 -5.37 -2.51 5.08
C THR A 74 -4.67 -1.45 4.23
N ILE A 75 -4.57 -1.68 2.92
CA ILE A 75 -3.95 -0.73 1.99
C ILE A 75 -5.05 0.09 1.30
N CYS A 76 -5.02 1.40 1.51
CA CYS A 76 -5.88 2.40 0.91
C CYS A 76 -5.11 3.14 -0.19
N SER A 77 -5.54 2.97 -1.43
CA SER A 77 -4.96 3.63 -2.60
C SER A 77 -6.09 4.22 -3.45
N ASP A 78 -5.88 5.42 -3.97
CA ASP A 78 -6.78 6.10 -4.91
C ASP A 78 -6.54 5.67 -6.37
N SER A 79 -5.40 5.04 -6.65
CA SER A 79 -5.06 4.51 -7.97
C SER A 79 -5.80 3.20 -8.27
N GLU A 80 -6.83 3.27 -9.12
CA GLU A 80 -7.51 2.07 -9.64
C GLU A 80 -6.49 1.11 -10.29
N SER A 81 -5.53 1.66 -11.02
CA SER A 81 -4.48 0.89 -11.68
C SER A 81 -3.56 0.18 -10.68
N GLY A 82 -3.26 0.80 -9.54
CA GLY A 82 -2.51 0.16 -8.45
C GLY A 82 -3.29 -0.99 -7.79
N LEU A 83 -4.59 -0.80 -7.57
CA LEU A 83 -5.46 -1.85 -7.01
C LEU A 83 -5.61 -3.05 -7.96
N GLN A 84 -5.67 -2.81 -9.27
CA GLN A 84 -5.68 -3.87 -10.30
C GLN A 84 -4.41 -4.73 -10.23
N THR A 85 -3.24 -4.12 -10.06
CA THR A 85 -1.97 -4.84 -9.91
C THR A 85 -1.96 -5.74 -8.68
N LEU A 86 -2.48 -5.29 -7.54
CA LEU A 86 -2.61 -6.11 -6.32
C LEU A 86 -3.54 -7.31 -6.50
N LYS A 87 -4.69 -7.11 -7.15
CA LYS A 87 -5.63 -8.22 -7.45
C LYS A 87 -5.02 -9.24 -8.40
N SER A 88 -4.16 -8.82 -9.33
CA SER A 88 -3.43 -9.76 -10.18
C SER A 88 -2.38 -10.57 -9.40
N PHE A 89 -1.90 -10.08 -8.26
CA PHE A 89 -0.96 -10.81 -7.41
C PHE A 89 -1.63 -11.95 -6.63
N SER A 90 -2.96 -11.90 -6.41
CA SER A 90 -3.72 -13.07 -5.97
C SER A 90 -3.93 -14.06 -7.13
N VAL A 91 -2.84 -14.61 -7.67
CA VAL A 91 -2.88 -15.90 -8.37
C VAL A 91 -2.85 -16.97 -7.30
N SER A 92 -3.97 -17.68 -7.15
CA SER A 92 -3.99 -18.92 -6.40
C SER A 92 -3.08 -19.92 -7.12
N SER A 93 -1.95 -20.26 -6.51
CA SER A 93 -1.28 -21.53 -6.82
C SER A 93 -2.18 -22.66 -6.28
N GLY A 94 -3.26 -22.95 -7.00
CA GLY A 94 -3.96 -24.22 -6.88
C GLY A 94 -3.02 -25.30 -7.41
N GLY A 95 -2.52 -26.13 -6.50
CA GLY A 95 -1.61 -27.22 -6.81
C GLY A 95 -2.16 -28.15 -7.89
N LYS A 96 -1.24 -28.68 -8.70
CA LYS A 96 -1.33 -30.05 -9.20
C LYS A 96 -0.34 -30.89 -8.42
#